data_AF-A0A7Y6PKR4-F1
#
_entry.id   AF-A0A7Y6PKR4-F1
#
_cell.length_a   1.000
_cell.length_b   1.000
_cell.length_c   1.000
_cell.angle_alpha   90.00
_cell.angle_beta   90.00
_cell.angle_gamma   90.00
#
_symmetry.space_group_name_H-M   'P 1'
#
loop_
_entity.id
_entity.type
_entity.pdbx_description
1 polymer ?
#
loop_
_entity_poly.entity_id
_entity_poly.type
_entity_poly.pdbx_seq_one_letter_code
_entity_poly.pdbx_strand_id
1 'polypeptide(L)'
;MGALRRLVLAAPFVAVVASAEPAKPVTARIVKLEVVSSDVALTVAAGTNSGVEKTWTGCVIDTGTKCLADGKLVIIRVDKTTLIAKTSLTPAQITAHPTVLLTAP
;
A
#
# COMPACT_ATOMS: atom_id res chain seq x y z
N MET A 1 35.38 -46.21 -24.12
CA MET A 1 34.36 -45.30 -24.66
C MET A 1 33.19 -45.21 -23.68
N GLY A 2 32.66 -44.02 -23.40
CA GLY A 2 31.41 -43.86 -22.64
C GLY A 2 31.38 -42.62 -21.74
N ALA A 3 31.22 -41.45 -22.36
CA ALA A 3 31.35 -40.13 -21.76
C ALA A 3 30.39 -39.81 -20.59
N LEU A 4 30.98 -39.21 -19.56
CA LEU A 4 30.50 -38.09 -18.75
C LEU A 4 29.06 -37.61 -19.03
N ARG A 5 28.12 -37.99 -18.15
CA ARG A 5 26.81 -37.33 -18.08
C ARG A 5 26.91 -36.08 -17.21
N ARG A 6 26.81 -34.95 -17.91
CA ARG A 6 26.68 -33.55 -17.50
C ARG A 6 26.21 -33.32 -16.05
N LEU A 7 27.06 -32.64 -15.30
CA LEU A 7 26.70 -31.79 -14.16
C LEU A 7 25.58 -30.84 -14.58
N VAL A 8 24.40 -30.95 -13.95
CA VAL A 8 23.39 -29.90 -13.98
C VAL A 8 23.82 -28.87 -12.92
N LEU A 9 24.39 -27.76 -13.36
CA LEU A 9 24.58 -26.57 -12.52
C LEU A 9 23.18 -26.08 -12.11
N ALA A 10 22.75 -26.41 -10.90
CA ALA A 10 21.67 -25.71 -10.23
C ALA A 10 22.24 -24.40 -9.67
N ALA A 11 22.00 -23.29 -10.36
CA ALA A 11 22.24 -21.96 -9.80
C ALA A 11 21.32 -21.78 -8.58
N PRO A 12 21.84 -21.43 -7.38
CA PRO A 12 20.96 -20.98 -6.32
C PRO A 12 20.44 -19.60 -6.73
N PHE A 13 19.16 -19.53 -7.08
CA PHE A 13 18.45 -18.26 -7.22
C PHE A 13 18.47 -17.60 -5.84
N VAL A 14 19.35 -16.61 -5.66
CA VAL A 14 19.43 -15.81 -4.43
C VAL A 14 18.14 -15.02 -4.34
N ALA A 15 17.18 -15.52 -3.57
CA ALA A 15 16.04 -14.73 -3.13
C ALA A 15 16.57 -13.70 -2.13
N VAL A 16 16.88 -12.50 -2.62
CA VAL A 16 17.05 -11.33 -1.76
C VAL A 16 15.67 -11.01 -1.19
N VAL A 17 15.35 -11.64 -0.07
CA VAL A 17 14.26 -11.19 0.78
C VAL A 17 14.74 -9.87 1.36
N ALA A 18 14.29 -8.77 0.78
CA ALA A 18 14.42 -7.45 1.37
C ALA A 18 13.64 -7.49 2.69
N SER A 19 14.32 -7.88 3.77
CA SER A 19 13.88 -7.61 5.13
C SER A 19 13.97 -6.09 5.32
N ALA A 20 12.98 -5.36 4.82
CA ALA A 20 12.70 -4.04 5.31
C ALA A 20 12.27 -4.22 6.77
N GLU A 21 12.98 -3.61 7.71
CA GLU A 21 12.45 -3.39 9.06
C GLU A 21 11.00 -2.91 8.91
N PRO A 22 10.03 -3.50 9.64
CA PRO A 22 8.63 -3.19 9.43
C PRO A 22 8.45 -1.69 9.65
N ALA A 23 8.33 -0.94 8.56
CA ALA A 23 8.24 0.50 8.64
C ALA A 23 7.00 0.79 9.48
N LYS A 24 7.17 1.67 10.47
CA LYS A 24 6.12 1.94 11.46
C LYS A 24 4.84 2.30 10.70
N PRO A 25 3.68 1.66 11.01
CA PRO A 25 2.44 1.97 10.33
C PRO A 25 2.13 3.46 10.44
N VAL A 26 1.80 4.06 9.30
CA VAL A 26 1.55 5.49 9.20
C VAL A 26 0.04 5.71 9.21
N THR A 27 -0.45 6.33 10.27
CA THR A 27 -1.85 6.77 10.33
C THR A 27 -1.96 8.17 9.76
N ALA A 28 -2.87 8.35 8.81
CA ALA A 28 -3.08 9.63 8.15
C ALA A 28 -4.56 9.90 7.88
N ARG A 29 -4.89 11.15 7.61
CA ARG A 29 -6.27 11.56 7.31
C ARG A 29 -6.47 11.82 5.82
N ILE A 30 -7.69 11.59 5.36
CA ILE A 30 -8.13 11.91 4.01
C ILE A 30 -8.47 13.40 3.97
N VAL A 31 -7.88 14.13 3.03
CA VAL A 31 -8.04 15.59 2.87
C VAL A 31 -8.88 15.96 1.64
N LYS A 32 -8.97 15.06 0.66
CA LYS A 32 -9.80 15.28 -0.52
C LYS A 32 -10.34 13.94 -1.04
N LEU A 33 -11.56 14.00 -1.56
CA LEU A 33 -12.27 12.90 -2.21
C LEU A 33 -12.61 13.33 -3.63
N GLU A 34 -12.36 12.45 -4.59
CA GLU A 34 -12.69 12.68 -5.99
C GLU A 34 -13.22 11.38 -6.59
N VAL A 35 -14.47 11.39 -7.05
CA VAL A 35 -15.10 10.19 -7.63
C VAL A 35 -14.66 10.09 -9.08
N VAL A 36 -13.94 9.01 -9.42
CA VAL A 36 -13.41 8.75 -10.76
C VAL A 36 -14.13 7.54 -11.33
N SER A 37 -15.19 7.79 -12.09
CA SER A 37 -16.08 6.78 -12.68
C SER A 37 -16.72 5.85 -11.63
N SER A 38 -16.08 4.71 -11.34
CA SER A 38 -16.59 3.68 -10.42
C SER A 38 -15.73 3.51 -9.16
N ASP A 39 -14.55 4.15 -9.11
CA ASP A 39 -13.66 4.16 -7.96
C ASP A 39 -13.64 5.56 -7.32
N VAL A 40 -13.27 5.62 -6.05
CA VAL A 40 -13.04 6.90 -5.36
C VAL A 40 -11.54 7.11 -5.22
N ALA A 41 -11.04 8.18 -5.82
CA ALA A 41 -9.70 8.68 -5.60
C ALA A 41 -9.69 9.51 -4.31
N LEU A 42 -8.75 9.18 -3.43
CA LEU A 42 -8.56 9.74 -2.11
C LEU A 42 -7.22 10.44 -2.08
N THR A 43 -7.21 11.70 -1.68
CA THR A 43 -5.97 12.37 -1.30
C THR A 43 -5.80 12.23 0.21
N VAL A 44 -4.72 11.58 0.62
CA VAL A 44 -4.37 11.37 2.02
C VAL A 44 -3.23 12.31 2.38
N ALA A 45 -3.28 12.94 3.56
CA ALA A 45 -2.22 13.78 4.11
C ALA A 45 -1.06 12.96 4.68
N ALA A 46 -0.51 12.07 3.85
CA ALA A 46 0.73 11.36 4.08
C ALA A 46 1.49 11.31 2.77
N GLY A 47 2.79 11.53 2.80
CA GLY A 47 3.62 11.50 1.62
C GLY A 47 4.97 10.88 1.91
N THR A 48 5.93 11.09 1.03
CA THR A 48 7.31 10.61 1.21
C THR A 48 7.96 11.18 2.48
N ASN A 49 7.55 12.37 2.94
CA ASN A 49 8.03 12.96 4.19
C ASN A 49 7.59 12.16 5.44
N SER A 50 6.52 11.36 5.31
CA SER A 50 6.07 10.43 6.35
C SER A 50 6.67 9.02 6.19
N GLY A 51 7.57 8.82 5.22
CA GLY A 51 8.15 7.51 4.91
C GLY A 51 7.24 6.60 4.09
N VAL A 52 6.14 7.13 3.53
CA VAL A 52 5.22 6.32 2.72
C VAL A 52 5.75 6.20 1.29
N GLU A 53 5.66 4.99 0.73
CA GLU A 53 6.07 4.69 -0.64
C GLU A 53 4.92 4.09 -1.46
N LYS A 54 5.08 4.06 -2.78
CA LYS A 54 4.05 3.54 -3.70
C LYS A 54 3.79 2.05 -3.53
N THR A 55 4.75 1.31 -3.00
CA THR A 55 4.65 -0.12 -2.69
C THR A 55 3.83 -0.40 -1.43
N TRP A 56 3.52 0.63 -0.65
CA TRP A 56 2.72 0.48 0.56
C TRP A 56 1.27 0.21 0.21
N THR A 57 0.61 -0.50 1.13
CA THR A 57 -0.82 -0.74 1.06
C THR A 57 -1.48 -0.03 2.23
N GLY A 58 -2.77 0.25 2.10
CA GLY A 58 -3.50 0.88 3.20
C GLY A 58 -4.92 0.38 3.32
N CYS A 59 -5.52 0.71 4.44
CA CYS A 59 -6.93 0.49 4.67
C CYS A 59 -7.55 1.72 5.36
N VAL A 60 -8.81 2.01 5.05
CA VAL A 60 -9.61 2.95 5.83
C VAL A 60 -9.92 2.32 7.19
N ILE A 61 -9.73 3.10 8.25
CA ILE A 61 -9.99 2.70 9.62
C ILE A 61 -11.09 3.57 10.22
N ASP A 62 -11.97 2.96 11.00
CA ASP A 62 -13.04 3.66 11.71
C ASP A 62 -12.52 4.25 13.04
N THR A 63 -12.24 3.37 14.01
CA THR A 63 -11.74 3.74 15.33
C THR A 63 -10.59 2.82 15.73
N GLY A 64 -9.44 3.41 16.08
CA GLY A 64 -8.24 2.66 16.46
C GLY A 64 -7.41 2.21 15.25
N THR A 65 -7.21 0.90 15.08
CA THR A 65 -6.35 0.30 14.04
C THR A 65 -7.06 -0.74 13.18
N LYS A 66 -8.39 -0.85 13.30
CA LYS A 66 -9.16 -1.87 12.59
C LYS A 66 -9.49 -1.41 11.17
N CYS A 67 -8.94 -2.11 10.18
CA CYS A 67 -9.30 -1.95 8.77
C CYS A 67 -10.77 -2.29 8.54
N LEU A 68 -11.46 -1.44 7.77
CA LEU A 68 -12.75 -1.79 7.19
C LEU A 68 -12.56 -2.91 6.15
N ALA A 69 -13.49 -3.87 6.11
CA ALA A 69 -13.40 -5.05 5.24
C ALA A 69 -13.25 -4.67 3.76
N ASP A 70 -14.01 -3.68 3.31
CA ASP A 70 -13.97 -3.11 1.96
C ASP A 70 -13.08 -1.88 1.85
N GLY A 71 -12.38 -1.52 2.93
CA GLY A 71 -11.61 -0.28 3.02
C GLY A 71 -10.23 -0.32 2.40
N LYS A 72 -9.92 -1.32 1.57
CA LYS A 72 -8.59 -1.45 0.97
C LYS A 72 -8.29 -0.28 0.04
N LEU A 73 -7.07 0.21 0.14
CA LEU A 73 -6.54 1.36 -0.59
C LEU A 73 -5.40 0.90 -1.48
N VAL A 74 -5.44 1.29 -2.74
CA VAL A 74 -4.32 1.08 -3.66
C VAL A 74 -3.68 2.43 -3.95
N ILE A 75 -2.42 2.60 -3.55
CA ILE A 75 -1.68 3.84 -3.78
C ILE A 75 -1.37 3.96 -5.27
N ILE A 76 -1.84 5.04 -5.89
CA ILE A 76 -1.59 5.35 -7.30
C ILE A 76 -0.34 6.21 -7.43
N ARG A 77 -0.23 7.21 -6.55
CA ARG A 77 0.83 8.22 -6.56
C ARG A 77 1.15 8.64 -5.12
N VAL A 78 2.43 8.91 -4.87
CA VAL A 78 2.89 9.52 -3.62
C VAL A 78 3.59 10.82 -3.96
N ASP A 79 3.16 11.91 -3.34
CA ASP A 79 3.81 13.22 -3.39
C ASP A 79 4.56 13.46 -2.06
N LYS A 80 5.19 14.63 -1.92
CA LYS A 80 6.03 14.94 -0.75
C LYS A 80 5.25 14.93 0.57
N THR A 81 4.06 15.55 0.57
CA THR A 81 3.23 15.77 1.76
C THR A 81 1.87 15.06 1.69
N THR A 82 1.50 14.59 0.51
CA THR A 82 0.23 13.93 0.24
C THR A 82 0.45 12.71 -0.62
N LEU A 83 -0.54 11.82 -0.67
CA LEU A 83 -0.57 10.71 -1.60
C LEU A 83 -1.97 10.58 -2.16
N ILE A 84 -2.06 9.95 -3.33
CA ILE A 84 -3.30 9.65 -4.01
C ILE A 84 -3.46 8.14 -4.01
N ALA A 85 -4.52 7.67 -3.39
CA ALA A 85 -4.92 6.27 -3.39
C ALA A 85 -6.31 6.13 -4.02
N LYS A 86 -6.61 4.96 -4.58
CA LYS A 86 -7.97 4.60 -4.98
C LYS A 86 -8.54 3.59 -4.02
N THR A 87 -9.85 3.67 -3.83
CA THR A 87 -10.63 2.67 -3.10
C THR A 87 -11.95 2.42 -3.81
N SER A 88 -12.50 1.25 -3.57
CA SER A 88 -13.85 0.88 -4.01
C SER A 88 -14.92 1.21 -2.96
N LEU A 89 -14.54 1.86 -1.83
CA LEU A 89 -15.50 2.37 -0.87
C LEU A 89 -16.36 3.50 -1.43
N THR A 90 -17.56 3.61 -0.89
CA THR A 90 -18.46 4.73 -1.20
C THR A 90 -17.98 6.03 -0.53
N PRO A 91 -18.19 7.21 -1.16
CA PRO A 91 -17.81 8.49 -0.57
C PRO A 91 -18.47 8.76 0.78
N ALA A 92 -19.67 8.20 1.02
CA ALA A 92 -20.35 8.28 2.31
C ALA A 92 -19.59 7.54 3.42
N GLN A 93 -19.12 6.32 3.16
CA GLN A 93 -18.31 5.55 4.11
C GLN A 93 -16.98 6.23 4.40
N ILE A 94 -16.36 6.82 3.38
CA ILE A 94 -15.09 7.52 3.55
C ILE A 94 -15.25 8.80 4.38
N THR A 95 -16.35 9.53 4.17
CA THR A 95 -16.66 10.73 4.95
C THR A 95 -16.96 10.38 6.41
N ALA A 96 -17.59 9.23 6.65
CA ALA A 96 -17.82 8.71 8.00
C ALA A 96 -16.52 8.28 8.70
N HIS A 97 -15.52 7.81 7.94
CA HIS A 97 -14.26 7.29 8.44
C HIS A 97 -13.06 7.95 7.72
N PRO A 98 -12.70 9.19 8.07
CA PRO A 98 -11.71 9.97 7.32
C PRO A 98 -10.25 9.57 7.61
N THR A 99 -10.02 8.45 8.28
CA THR A 99 -8.68 8.02 8.73
C THR A 99 -8.25 6.78 7.95
N VAL A 100 -6.97 6.72 7.60
CA VAL A 100 -6.37 5.59 6.92
C VAL A 100 -5.13 5.11 7.68
N LEU A 101 -4.93 3.81 7.68
CA LEU A 101 -3.73 3.16 8.13
C LEU A 101 -2.95 2.69 6.91
N LEU A 102 -1.70 3.14 6.80
CA LEU A 102 -0.78 2.76 5.74
C LEU A 102 0.29 1.84 6.35
N THR A 103 0.52 0.71 5.70
CA THR A 103 1.46 -0.32 6.12
C THR A 103 2.44 -0.62 4.99
N ALA A 104 3.71 -0.73 5.33
CA ALA A 104 4.72 -1.24 4.43
C ALA A 104 4.38 -2.70 4.01
N PRO A 105 4.76 -3.10 2.78
CA PRO A 105 4.60 -4.46 2.29
C PRO A 105 5.44 -5.48 3.06
#